data_AF-A0A3B9R114-F1
#
_entry.id   AF-A0A3B9R114-F1
#
_cell.length_a   1.000
_cell.length_b   1.000
_cell.length_c   1.000
_cell.angle_alpha   90.00
_cell.angle_beta   90.00
_cell.angle_gamma   90.00
#
_symmetry.space_group_name_H-M   'P 1'
#
loop_
_entity.id
_entity.type
_entity.pdbx_description
1 polymer ?
#
loop_
_entity_poly.entity_id
_entity_poly.type
_entity_poly.pdbx_seq_one_letter_code
_entity_poly.pdbx_strand_id
1 'polypeptide(L)' 'MGELVGREYKEGFVTDIEAETLPPGLDESVIRFLSAKKSEPDFILEWRLEAFRRWQ' A
#
# COMPACT_ATOMS: atom_id res chain seq x y z
N MET A 1 15.97 42.32 5.07
CA MET A 1 16.20 40.90 4.75
C MET A 1 15.28 40.07 5.64
N GLY A 2 14.00 39.89 5.27
CA GLY A 2 13.02 39.25 6.16
C GLY A 2 11.62 39.01 5.59
N GLU A 3 11.24 39.67 4.48
CA GLU A 3 9.87 39.56 3.92
C GLU A 3 9.56 38.25 3.16
N LEU A 4 10.53 37.34 3.01
CA LEU A 4 10.37 36.16 2.16
C LEU A 4 10.05 34.87 2.93
N VAL A 5 10.15 34.88 4.27
CA VAL A 5 10.11 33.67 5.13
C VAL A 5 8.68 33.33 5.63
N GLY A 6 7.72 34.24 5.52
CA GLY A 6 6.34 34.05 6.02
C GLY A 6 5.28 33.75 4.97
N ARG A 7 5.67 33.56 3.70
CA ARG A 7 4.74 33.28 2.61
C ARG A 7 4.57 31.78 2.47
N GLU A 8 3.44 31.28 2.95
CA GLU A 8 3.00 29.90 2.70
C GLU A 8 2.90 29.68 1.19
N TYR A 9 3.53 28.61 0.72
CA TYR A 9 3.53 28.22 -0.69
C TYR A 9 2.09 27.82 -1.08
N LYS A 10 1.43 28.62 -1.92
CA LYS A 10 0.01 28.46 -2.29
C LYS A 10 -0.18 27.54 -3.51
N GLU A 11 0.92 27.14 -4.13
CA GLU A 11 0.98 26.49 -5.44
C GLU A 11 1.25 24.98 -5.31
N GLY A 12 0.74 24.35 -4.26
CA GLY A 12 0.78 22.91 -4.06
C GLY A 12 -0.34 22.20 -4.84
N PHE A 13 0.00 21.18 -5.62
CA PHE A 13 -0.98 20.24 -6.14
C PHE A 13 -1.25 19.18 -5.07
N VAL A 14 -2.49 19.10 -4.58
CA VAL A 14 -2.95 18.01 -3.72
C VAL A 14 -3.88 17.14 -4.55
N THR A 15 -3.56 15.86 -4.66
CA THR A 15 -4.44 14.87 -5.26
C THR A 15 -4.85 13.90 -4.16
N ASP A 16 -6.13 13.87 -3.86
CA ASP A 16 -6.69 12.84 -3.00
C ASP A 16 -6.57 11.50 -3.73
N ILE A 17 -5.77 10.59 -3.19
CA ILE A 17 -5.64 9.22 -3.69
C ILE A 17 -6.47 8.34 -2.77
N GLU A 18 -7.40 7.59 -3.35
CA GLU A 18 -8.10 6.55 -2.62
C GLU A 18 -7.10 5.49 -2.15
N ALA A 19 -6.95 5.36 -0.83
CA ALA A 19 -6.12 4.36 -0.20
C ALA A 19 -7.01 3.42 0.62
N GLU A 20 -6.92 2.13 0.33
CA GLU A 20 -7.50 1.09 1.18
C GLU A 20 -6.39 0.52 2.05
N THR A 21 -6.60 0.51 3.36
CA THR A 21 -5.64 0.00 4.34
C THR A 21 -6.09 -1.36 4.86
N LEU A 22 -5.13 -2.14 5.33
CA LEU A 22 -5.37 -3.43 5.96
C LEU A 22 -5.00 -3.36 7.45
N PRO A 23 -5.56 -4.25 8.29
CA PRO A 23 -5.17 -4.35 9.69
C PRO A 23 -3.66 -4.56 9.82
N PRO A 24 -3.04 -4.10 10.92
CA PRO A 24 -1.64 -4.36 11.18
C PRO A 24 -1.41 -5.87 11.37
N GLY A 25 -0.50 -6.44 10.57
CA GLY A 25 -0.17 -7.86 10.60
C GLY A 25 -0.09 -8.44 9.18
N LEU A 26 0.67 -9.53 9.04
CA LEU A 26 0.72 -10.31 7.81
C LEU A 26 0.30 -11.74 8.13
N ASP A 27 -0.81 -12.16 7.54
CA ASP A 27 -1.33 -13.52 7.63
C ASP A 27 -1.77 -14.02 6.24
N GLU A 28 -2.17 -15.28 6.14
CA GLU A 28 -2.65 -15.85 4.86
C GLU A 28 -3.91 -15.13 4.33
N SER A 29 -4.74 -14.56 5.19
CA SER A 29 -5.96 -13.83 4.78
C SER A 29 -5.61 -12.51 4.09
N VAL A 30 -4.61 -11.79 4.60
CA VAL A 30 -4.05 -10.57 4.01
C VAL A 30 -3.44 -10.88 2.65
N ILE A 31 -2.72 -12.00 2.52
CA ILE A 31 -2.11 -12.43 1.25
C ILE A 31 -3.19 -12.74 0.21
N ARG A 32 -4.24 -13.48 0.59
CA ARG A 32 -5.38 -13.79 -0.29
C ARG A 32 -6.12 -12.54 -0.73
N PHE A 33 -6.37 -11.61 0.21
CA PHE A 33 -7.00 -10.34 -0.09
C PHE A 33 -6.19 -9.51 -1.09
N LEU A 34 -4.87 -9.38 -0.88
CA LEU A 34 -3.99 -8.63 -1.77
C LEU A 34 -3.94 -9.24 -3.17
N SER A 35 -3.93 -10.57 -3.26
CA SER A 35 -3.88 -11.29 -4.54
C SER A 35 -5.19 -11.12 -5.32
N ALA A 36 -6.34 -11.26 -4.64
CA ALA A 36 -7.65 -11.03 -5.22
C ALA A 36 -7.84 -9.58 -5.69
N LYS A 37 -7.40 -8.60 -4.89
CA LYS A 37 -7.47 -7.18 -5.25
C LYS A 37 -6.67 -6.84 -6.51
N LYS A 38 -5.59 -7.58 -6.77
CA LYS A 38 -4.74 -7.40 -7.95
C LYS A 38 -5.17 -8.26 -9.14
N SER A 39 -6.24 -9.06 -9.01
CA SER A 39 -6.67 -10.03 -10.01
C SER A 39 -5.52 -10.94 -10.47
N GLU A 40 -4.70 -11.37 -9.52
CA GLU A 40 -3.56 -12.23 -9.80
C GLU A 40 -4.03 -13.66 -10.16
N PRO A 41 -3.34 -14.36 -11.09
CA PRO A 41 -3.60 -15.77 -11.36
C PRO A 41 -3.32 -16.67 -10.14
N ASP A 42 -4.02 -17.80 -10.04
CA ASP A 42 -3.92 -18.73 -8.89
C ASP A 42 -2.48 -19.19 -8.57
N PHE A 43 -1.63 -19.37 -9.59
CA PHE A 43 -0.25 -19.78 -9.37
C PHE A 43 0.58 -18.72 -8.63
N ILE A 44 0.24 -17.43 -8.77
CA ILE A 44 0.90 -16.34 -8.04
C ILE A 44 0.45 -16.36 -6.58
N LEU A 45 -0.85 -16.59 -6.33
CA LEU A 45 -1.36 -16.71 -4.97
C LEU A 45 -0.68 -17.86 -4.22
N GLU A 46 -0.59 -19.04 -4.83
CA GLU A 46 0.09 -20.20 -4.23
C GLU A 46 1.57 -19.92 -3.96
N TRP A 47 2.27 -19.25 -4.90
CA TRP A 47 3.66 -18.84 -4.69
C TRP A 47 3.82 -17.87 -3.51
N ARG A 48 2.93 -16.88 -3.36
CA ARG A 48 2.93 -15.95 -2.23
C ARG A 48 2.70 -16.67 -0.89
N LEU A 49 1.76 -17.62 -0.87
CA LEU A 49 1.45 -18.40 0.33
C LEU A 49 2.61 -19.31 0.71
N GLU A 50 3.25 -19.97 -0.25
CA GLU A 50 4.44 -20.79 0.00
C GLU A 50 5.61 -19.94 0.53
N ALA A 51 5.85 -18.77 -0.08
CA ALA A 51 6.87 -17.83 0.39
C ALA A 51 6.61 -17.36 1.83
N PHE A 52 5.36 -17.07 2.18
CA PHE A 52 4.98 -16.69 3.54
C PHE A 52 5.21 -17.83 4.55
N ARG A 53 4.84 -19.06 4.21
CA ARG A 53 5.08 -20.24 5.06
C ARG A 53 6.55 -20.53 5.29
N ARG A 54 7.41 -20.24 4.31
CA ARG A 54 8.88 -20.37 4.45
C ARG A 54 9.52 -19.24 5.23
N TRP A 55 8.86 -18.09 5.30
CA TRP A 55 9.35 -16.91 6.02
C TRP A 55 9.06 -16.99 7.53
N GLN A 56 7.97 -17.67 7.91
CA GLN A 56 7.66 -18.05 9.30
C GLN A 56 8.68 -19.02 9.87
#